data_AF-A0A950TDA7-F1
#
_entry.id   AF-A0A950TDA7-F1
#
_cell.length_a   1.000
_cell.length_b   1.000
_cell.length_c   1.000
_cell.angle_alpha   90.00
_cell.angle_beta   90.00
_cell.angle_gamma   90.00
#
_symmetry.space_group_name_H-M   'P 1'
#
loop_
_entity.id
_entity.type
_entity.pdbx_description
1 polymer ?
#
loop_
_entity_poly.entity_id
_entity_poly.type
_entity_poly.pdbx_seq_one_letter_code
_entity_poly.pdbx_strand_id
1 'polypeptide(L)'
;MQKRWSRILALTMGIPLLLAILAACGSGTTSTGSSSGGNAPAGSTTIKVATELPVSGKDESAGKPTENGAHLAVDEANAANTIPGYKLVFVPKDDVGPSGSHDGATGQKNVQDLIGDALVAGIVGPLNSSVAVAEMPVANQAPIALISPSNTNDCLTQTTPDYECGGANNKISTYRPTGKVTYFRIATLDQFQGAALADYGFKEK
;
A
#
# COMPACT_ATOMS: atom_id res chain seq x y z
N MET A 1 -60.92 14.69 16.48
CA MET A 1 -59.79 15.65 16.43
C MET A 1 -60.21 16.89 15.67
N GLN A 2 -59.77 18.05 16.13
CA GLN A 2 -60.44 19.35 15.97
C GLN A 2 -60.08 20.13 14.69
N LYS A 3 -61.12 20.82 14.19
CA LYS A 3 -61.19 22.13 13.53
C LYS A 3 -60.27 22.48 12.34
N ARG A 4 -60.97 22.65 11.21
CA ARG A 4 -60.66 23.48 10.03
C ARG A 4 -60.41 24.94 10.43
N TRP A 5 -59.44 25.59 9.78
CA TRP A 5 -59.64 26.97 9.31
C TRP A 5 -58.78 27.28 8.07
N SER A 6 -59.46 27.61 6.98
CA SER A 6 -58.93 28.03 5.69
C SER A 6 -58.39 29.46 5.72
N ARG A 7 -57.46 29.79 4.80
CA ARG A 7 -57.46 31.05 4.02
C ARG A 7 -56.46 30.98 2.84
N ILE A 8 -56.98 30.54 1.69
CA ILE A 8 -57.00 31.21 0.39
C ILE A 8 -55.98 32.37 0.20
N LEU A 9 -55.07 32.28 -0.77
CA LEU A 9 -55.07 33.15 -1.97
C LEU A 9 -54.02 32.71 -3.01
N ALA A 10 -54.52 32.58 -4.24
CA ALA A 10 -53.80 32.37 -5.47
C ALA A 10 -52.84 33.53 -5.80
N LEU A 11 -51.77 33.26 -6.55
CA LEU A 11 -51.57 33.89 -7.86
C LEU A 11 -50.41 33.21 -8.61
N THR A 12 -50.77 32.45 -9.64
CA THR A 12 -49.91 32.11 -10.78
C THR A 12 -49.85 33.31 -11.72
N MET A 13 -48.66 33.75 -12.13
CA MET A 13 -48.44 34.42 -13.42
C MET A 13 -46.95 34.38 -13.75
N GLY A 14 -46.63 33.85 -14.93
CA GLY A 14 -45.25 33.75 -15.42
C GLY A 14 -44.84 34.91 -16.33
N ILE A 15 -43.81 34.58 -17.12
CA ILE A 15 -43.30 35.18 -18.37
C ILE A 15 -41.91 35.87 -18.24
N PRO A 16 -41.01 35.66 -19.23
CA PRO A 16 -39.55 35.57 -19.07
C PRO A 16 -38.78 36.70 -19.79
N LEU A 17 -37.48 36.47 -20.08
CA LEU A 17 -36.53 37.24 -20.93
C LEU A 17 -35.83 38.40 -20.18
N LEU A 18 -34.49 38.54 -20.11
CA LEU A 18 -33.55 38.82 -21.20
C LEU A 18 -32.07 38.69 -20.75
N LEU A 19 -31.25 38.20 -21.68
CA LEU A 19 -29.85 38.51 -22.04
C LEU A 19 -28.93 39.29 -21.06
N ALA A 20 -27.79 38.68 -20.73
CA ALA A 20 -26.52 39.39 -20.56
C ALA A 20 -25.43 38.68 -21.39
N ILE A 21 -24.98 39.42 -22.40
CA ILE A 21 -23.90 39.14 -23.35
C ILE A 21 -22.57 39.35 -22.62
N LEU A 22 -21.65 38.38 -22.67
CA LEU A 22 -20.25 38.61 -22.30
C LEU A 22 -19.34 38.13 -23.42
N ALA A 23 -19.08 39.04 -24.36
CA ALA A 23 -17.96 38.96 -25.29
C ALA A 23 -16.72 39.54 -24.59
N ALA A 24 -15.77 38.68 -24.22
CA ALA A 24 -14.42 39.08 -23.84
C ALA A 24 -13.44 38.34 -24.76
N CYS A 25 -13.17 38.95 -25.90
CA CYS A 25 -12.05 38.61 -26.77
C CYS A 25 -10.80 39.25 -26.16
N GLY A 26 -9.96 38.44 -25.52
CA GLY A 26 -8.64 38.83 -25.06
C GLY A 26 -7.59 38.06 -25.84
N SER A 27 -7.00 38.72 -26.84
CA SER A 27 -5.85 38.23 -27.59
C SER A 27 -4.66 38.00 -26.65
N GLY A 28 -4.26 36.75 -26.47
CA GLY A 28 -3.07 36.34 -25.74
C GLY A 28 -2.32 35.29 -26.55
N THR A 29 -1.27 35.75 -27.23
CA THR A 29 -0.24 35.02 -27.97
C THR A 29 -0.04 33.58 -27.51
N THR A 30 -0.30 32.63 -28.40
CA THR A 30 0.19 31.25 -28.33
C THR A 30 1.71 31.24 -28.47
N SER A 31 2.43 31.41 -27.36
CA SER A 31 3.82 30.99 -27.28
C SER A 31 3.87 29.48 -27.19
N THR A 32 4.22 28.84 -28.29
CA THR A 32 4.78 27.48 -28.34
C THR A 32 6.08 27.47 -27.52
N GLY A 33 5.93 27.37 -26.20
CA GLY A 33 7.01 27.08 -25.28
C GLY A 33 7.47 25.65 -25.53
N SER A 34 8.50 25.51 -26.36
CA SER A 34 9.31 24.29 -26.40
C SER A 34 9.88 24.08 -25.01
N SER A 35 9.30 23.16 -24.23
CA SER A 35 9.91 22.67 -23.01
C SER A 35 11.14 21.85 -23.41
N SER A 36 12.26 22.55 -23.56
CA SER A 36 13.58 21.93 -23.47
C SER A 36 13.59 21.10 -22.19
N GLY A 37 13.67 19.78 -22.34
CA GLY A 37 13.84 18.84 -21.24
C GLY A 37 15.14 19.14 -20.53
N GLY A 38 15.09 20.07 -19.58
CA GLY A 38 16.14 20.25 -18.60
C GLY A 38 16.18 18.98 -17.77
N ASN A 39 17.30 18.27 -17.78
CA ASN A 39 17.60 17.27 -16.78
C ASN A 39 17.35 17.91 -15.40
N ALA A 40 16.30 17.47 -14.74
CA ALA A 40 16.00 17.93 -13.39
C ALA A 40 17.23 17.66 -12.53
N PRO A 41 17.69 18.63 -11.72
CA PRO A 41 18.80 18.40 -10.81
C PRO A 41 18.53 17.15 -9.96
N ALA A 42 19.56 16.35 -9.70
CA ALA A 42 19.45 15.24 -8.77
C ALA A 42 18.81 15.73 -7.46
N GLY A 43 17.70 15.10 -7.06
CA GLY A 43 16.96 15.45 -5.84
C GLY A 43 15.82 16.48 -5.98
N SER A 44 15.33 16.79 -7.19
CA SER A 44 14.15 17.68 -7.34
C SER A 44 12.82 17.03 -6.92
N THR A 45 12.75 15.70 -6.91
CA THR A 45 11.51 14.97 -6.59
C THR A 45 11.78 13.92 -5.51
N THR A 46 11.00 13.96 -4.42
CA THR A 46 11.13 12.99 -3.33
C THR A 46 10.16 11.83 -3.52
N ILE A 47 10.64 10.61 -3.33
CA ILE A 47 9.80 9.41 -3.17
C ILE A 47 10.21 8.68 -1.90
N LYS A 48 9.23 8.09 -1.21
CA LYS A 48 9.43 7.37 0.05
C LYS A 48 9.41 5.87 -0.18
N VAL A 49 10.34 5.17 0.46
CA VAL A 49 10.36 3.71 0.57
C VAL A 49 10.13 3.38 2.04
N ALA A 50 9.06 2.66 2.33
CA ALA A 50 8.69 2.34 3.70
C ALA A 50 9.13 0.94 4.09
N THR A 51 9.39 0.73 5.38
CA THR A 51 9.39 -0.60 6.00
C THR A 51 8.22 -0.73 6.96
N GLU A 52 7.74 -1.96 7.09
CA GLU A 52 6.71 -2.39 8.03
C GLU A 52 7.20 -3.73 8.59
N LEU A 53 7.80 -3.70 9.79
CA LEU A 53 8.55 -4.82 10.36
C LEU A 53 8.49 -4.79 11.90
N PRO A 54 8.59 -5.94 12.60
CA PRO A 54 8.70 -5.97 14.05
C PRO A 54 10.11 -5.58 14.51
N VAL A 55 10.36 -4.29 14.70
CA VAL A 55 11.71 -3.76 15.00
C VAL A 55 11.94 -3.52 16.49
N SER A 56 11.00 -3.97 17.31
CA SER A 56 11.11 -4.03 18.77
C SER A 56 10.55 -5.36 19.31
N GLY A 57 10.51 -5.53 20.64
CA GLY A 57 9.87 -6.68 21.26
C GLY A 57 10.53 -8.02 20.92
N LYS A 58 9.74 -9.10 20.89
CA LYS A 58 10.24 -10.48 20.79
C LYS A 58 10.89 -10.81 19.45
N ASP A 59 10.48 -10.13 18.38
CA ASP A 59 10.94 -10.42 17.02
C ASP A 59 11.99 -9.39 16.53
N GLU A 60 12.42 -8.46 17.40
CA GLU A 60 13.42 -7.42 17.10
C GLU A 60 14.68 -8.00 16.45
N SER A 61 15.15 -9.14 16.96
CA SER A 61 16.36 -9.81 16.46
C SER A 61 16.28 -10.21 14.98
N ALA A 62 15.07 -10.36 14.43
CA ALA A 62 14.84 -10.61 13.02
C ALA A 62 14.42 -9.33 12.26
N GLY A 63 13.56 -8.51 12.85
CA GLY A 63 13.05 -7.30 12.18
C GLY A 63 14.09 -6.19 12.06
N LYS A 64 14.88 -5.91 13.11
CA LYS A 64 15.83 -4.79 13.08
C LYS A 64 16.94 -4.97 12.04
N PRO A 65 17.57 -6.15 11.89
CA PRO A 65 18.53 -6.36 10.81
C PRO A 65 17.90 -6.22 9.41
N THR A 66 16.65 -6.67 9.24
CA THR A 66 15.91 -6.55 7.99
C THR A 66 15.62 -5.08 7.64
N GLU A 67 15.19 -4.28 8.61
CA GLU A 67 15.01 -2.84 8.47
C GLU A 67 16.31 -2.14 8.09
N ASN A 68 17.40 -2.46 8.79
CA ASN A 68 18.72 -1.89 8.51
C ASN A 68 19.19 -2.23 7.09
N GLY A 69 18.92 -3.44 6.60
CA GLY A 69 19.21 -3.83 5.21
C GLY A 69 18.42 -3.02 4.18
N ALA A 70 17.13 -2.80 4.43
CA ALA A 70 16.31 -1.95 3.57
C ALA A 70 16.77 -0.49 3.59
N HIS A 71 17.13 0.03 4.76
CA HIS A 71 17.65 1.39 4.91
C HIS A 71 19.01 1.55 4.19
N LEU A 72 19.92 0.59 4.34
CA LEU A 72 21.20 0.57 3.63
C LEU A 72 20.99 0.58 2.12
N ALA A 73 20.05 -0.22 1.59
CA ALA A 73 19.75 -0.24 0.17
C ALA A 73 19.22 1.13 -0.35
N VAL A 74 18.44 1.85 0.46
CA VAL A 74 18.00 3.22 0.15
C VAL A 74 19.19 4.18 0.10
N ASP A 75 20.10 4.10 1.08
CA ASP A 75 21.30 4.94 1.14
C ASP A 75 22.23 4.68 -0.05
N GLU A 76 22.49 3.41 -0.38
CA GLU A 76 23.29 3.01 -1.53
C GLU A 76 22.66 3.48 -2.85
N ALA A 77 21.34 3.33 -2.99
CA ALA A 77 20.63 3.77 -4.20
C ALA A 77 20.71 5.28 -4.39
N ASN A 78 20.59 6.06 -3.31
CA ASN A 78 20.77 7.51 -3.33
C ASN A 78 22.22 7.90 -3.66
N ALA A 79 23.21 7.26 -3.01
CA ALA A 79 24.63 7.52 -3.24
C ALA A 79 25.06 7.23 -4.69
N ALA A 80 24.50 6.17 -5.28
CA ALA A 80 24.72 5.81 -6.67
C ALA A 80 23.87 6.59 -7.68
N ASN A 81 22.96 7.47 -7.22
CA ASN A 81 21.96 8.14 -8.05
C ASN A 81 21.22 7.15 -8.97
N THR A 82 20.81 6.01 -8.39
CA THR A 82 20.22 4.87 -9.12
C THR A 82 18.94 5.25 -9.86
N ILE A 83 18.19 6.22 -9.33
CA ILE A 83 16.99 6.77 -9.96
C ILE A 83 17.23 8.26 -10.25
N PRO A 84 17.70 8.62 -11.46
CA PRO A 84 18.01 10.00 -11.80
C PRO A 84 16.82 10.95 -11.57
N GLY A 85 17.06 12.08 -10.92
CA GLY A 85 16.06 13.11 -10.62
C GLY A 85 15.23 12.86 -9.35
N TYR A 86 15.37 11.68 -8.72
CA TYR A 86 14.66 11.32 -7.51
C TYR A 86 15.58 11.22 -6.31
N LYS A 87 15.09 11.65 -5.14
CA LYS A 87 15.68 11.37 -3.83
C LYS A 87 14.79 10.38 -3.10
N LEU A 88 15.35 9.26 -2.69
CA LEU A 88 14.68 8.27 -1.86
C LEU A 88 14.71 8.72 -0.40
N VAL A 89 13.59 8.58 0.30
CA VAL A 89 13.47 8.80 1.74
C VAL A 89 12.99 7.52 2.40
N PHE A 90 13.73 7.05 3.39
CA PHE A 90 13.37 5.86 4.17
C PHE A 90 12.31 6.20 5.23
N VAL A 91 11.28 5.35 5.37
CA VAL A 91 10.17 5.54 6.31
C VAL A 91 9.90 4.26 7.11
N PRO A 92 10.42 4.13 8.34
CA PRO A 92 10.20 2.94 9.14
C PRO A 92 8.86 2.91 9.87
N LYS A 93 8.29 1.72 10.02
CA LYS A 93 7.11 1.39 10.85
C LYS A 93 7.37 0.10 11.63
N ASP A 94 6.94 0.12 12.90
CA ASP A 94 7.02 -1.02 13.82
C ASP A 94 5.63 -1.63 14.02
N ASP A 95 5.50 -2.94 13.79
CA ASP A 95 4.24 -3.69 13.93
C ASP A 95 4.04 -4.29 15.33
N VAL A 96 4.94 -4.04 16.28
CA VAL A 96 4.86 -4.61 17.63
C VAL A 96 3.75 -3.97 18.43
N GLY A 97 2.78 -4.81 18.83
CA GLY A 97 1.65 -4.39 19.64
C GLY A 97 1.93 -4.40 21.15
N PRO A 98 0.91 -4.12 21.98
CA PRO A 98 1.04 -4.05 23.44
C PRO A 98 1.52 -5.34 24.12
N SER A 99 1.44 -6.49 23.44
CA SER A 99 1.94 -7.78 23.93
C SER A 99 3.47 -7.94 23.82
N GLY A 100 4.14 -6.96 23.21
CA GLY A 100 5.58 -7.02 22.88
C GLY A 100 5.90 -8.00 21.76
N SER A 101 4.93 -8.36 20.92
CA SER A 101 5.08 -9.26 19.76
C SER A 101 4.46 -8.59 18.54
N HIS A 102 4.82 -9.03 17.33
CA HIS A 102 4.18 -8.58 16.09
C HIS A 102 2.65 -8.65 16.20
N ASP A 103 1.97 -7.61 15.71
CA ASP A 103 0.53 -7.44 15.87
C ASP A 103 -0.13 -7.00 14.57
N GLY A 104 -1.07 -7.81 14.09
CA GLY A 104 -1.73 -7.55 12.80
C GLY A 104 -2.56 -6.26 12.78
N ALA A 105 -3.12 -5.83 13.91
CA ALA A 105 -3.88 -4.58 13.97
C ALA A 105 -2.94 -3.35 13.87
N THR A 106 -1.77 -3.43 14.49
CA THR A 106 -0.72 -2.43 14.41
C THR A 106 -0.17 -2.34 12.98
N GLY A 107 0.19 -3.46 12.36
CA GLY A 107 0.63 -3.51 10.96
C GLY A 107 -0.44 -3.02 9.97
N GLN A 108 -1.70 -3.45 10.14
CA GLN A 108 -2.82 -2.95 9.34
C GLN A 108 -2.95 -1.42 9.42
N LYS A 109 -2.83 -0.85 10.63
CA LYS A 109 -2.85 0.60 10.82
C LYS A 109 -1.65 1.28 10.17
N ASN A 110 -0.46 0.71 10.30
CA ASN A 110 0.76 1.23 9.68
C ASN A 110 0.58 1.31 8.16
N VAL A 111 0.11 0.23 7.52
CA VAL A 111 -0.18 0.21 6.08
C VAL A 111 -1.27 1.21 5.72
N GLN A 112 -2.33 1.34 6.50
CA GLN A 112 -3.37 2.35 6.26
C GLN A 112 -2.82 3.78 6.26
N ASP A 113 -1.89 4.09 7.16
CA ASP A 113 -1.23 5.39 7.22
C ASP A 113 -0.26 5.57 6.02
N LEU A 114 0.48 4.52 5.65
CA LEU A 114 1.44 4.53 4.53
C LEU A 114 0.75 4.73 3.18
N ILE A 115 -0.37 4.05 2.91
CA ILE A 115 -1.11 4.23 1.65
C ILE A 115 -1.82 5.59 1.56
N GLY A 116 -2.00 6.28 2.70
CA GLY A 116 -2.50 7.65 2.74
C GLY A 116 -1.46 8.69 2.33
N ASP A 117 -0.17 8.33 2.29
CA ASP A 117 0.91 9.21 1.87
C ASP A 117 1.25 8.97 0.40
N ALA A 118 0.83 9.90 -0.46
CA ALA A 118 1.03 9.81 -1.91
C ALA A 118 2.50 9.78 -2.36
N LEU A 119 3.47 10.07 -1.47
CA LEU A 119 4.89 9.94 -1.77
C LEU A 119 5.44 8.54 -1.52
N VAL A 120 4.72 7.66 -0.82
CA VAL A 120 5.16 6.28 -0.57
C VAL A 120 5.01 5.46 -1.85
N ALA A 121 6.13 5.03 -2.40
CA ALA A 121 6.19 4.25 -3.64
C ALA A 121 6.04 2.74 -3.41
N GLY A 122 6.34 2.26 -2.21
CA GLY A 122 6.30 0.84 -1.86
C GLY A 122 6.62 0.58 -0.40
N ILE A 123 6.27 -0.62 0.07
CA ILE A 123 6.44 -1.07 1.44
C ILE A 123 7.21 -2.38 1.43
N VAL A 124 8.33 -2.43 2.16
CA VAL A 124 9.08 -3.64 2.46
C VAL A 124 8.55 -4.21 3.78
N GLY A 125 7.89 -5.35 3.71
CA GLY A 125 7.15 -5.94 4.82
C GLY A 125 5.93 -6.73 4.36
N PRO A 126 5.24 -7.39 5.29
CA PRO A 126 5.63 -7.55 6.69
C PRO A 126 6.53 -8.78 6.89
N LEU A 127 7.16 -8.90 8.06
CA LEU A 127 8.02 -10.04 8.40
C LEU A 127 7.22 -11.30 8.76
N ASN A 128 6.05 -11.14 9.37
CA ASN A 128 5.24 -12.26 9.87
C ASN A 128 4.01 -12.49 8.97
N SER A 129 3.77 -13.76 8.58
CA SER A 129 2.63 -14.11 7.71
C SER A 129 1.26 -13.74 8.31
N SER A 130 1.14 -13.76 9.63
CA SER A 130 -0.06 -13.34 10.37
C SER A 130 -0.37 -11.85 10.21
N VAL A 131 0.68 -11.01 10.12
CA VAL A 131 0.54 -9.56 9.89
C VAL A 131 0.17 -9.31 8.44
N ALA A 132 0.74 -10.04 7.47
CA ALA A 132 0.36 -9.95 6.06
C ALA A 132 -1.14 -10.23 5.83
N VAL A 133 -1.71 -11.20 6.55
CA VAL A 133 -3.15 -11.49 6.50
C VAL A 133 -3.99 -10.24 6.80
N ALA A 134 -3.55 -9.38 7.73
CA ALA A 134 -4.24 -8.14 8.10
C ALA A 134 -3.94 -6.97 7.15
N GLU A 135 -2.72 -6.90 6.62
CA GLU A 135 -2.25 -5.80 5.77
C GLU A 135 -2.69 -5.89 4.32
N MET A 136 -2.67 -7.09 3.74
CA MET A 136 -2.93 -7.30 2.31
C MET A 136 -4.26 -6.69 1.86
N PRO A 137 -5.41 -6.87 2.56
CA PRO A 137 -6.66 -6.24 2.17
C PRO A 137 -6.63 -4.71 2.16
N VAL A 138 -5.79 -4.09 3.00
CA VAL A 138 -5.63 -2.62 3.09
C VAL A 138 -4.70 -2.14 1.99
N ALA A 139 -3.51 -2.75 1.85
CA ALA A 139 -2.58 -2.44 0.77
C ALA A 139 -3.23 -2.58 -0.61
N ASN A 140 -4.13 -3.56 -0.77
CA ASN A 140 -4.82 -3.81 -2.04
C ASN A 140 -5.81 -2.71 -2.48
N GLN A 141 -6.16 -1.78 -1.58
CA GLN A 141 -6.99 -0.62 -1.91
C GLN A 141 -6.19 0.48 -2.63
N ALA A 142 -4.86 0.41 -2.59
CA ALA A 142 -3.95 1.35 -3.25
C ALA A 142 -3.10 0.66 -4.32
N PRO A 143 -2.62 1.39 -5.34
CA PRO A 143 -1.67 0.86 -6.32
C PRO A 143 -0.25 0.81 -5.74
N ILE A 144 -0.06 0.13 -4.60
CA ILE A 144 1.23 0.03 -3.89
C ILE A 144 1.72 -1.41 -3.86
N ALA A 145 3.02 -1.60 -3.96
CA ALA A 145 3.65 -2.90 -3.73
C ALA A 145 3.93 -3.09 -2.24
N LEU A 146 3.45 -4.19 -1.68
CA LEU A 146 3.80 -4.73 -0.36
C LEU A 146 4.66 -5.97 -0.59
N ILE A 147 5.94 -5.91 -0.22
CA ILE A 147 6.93 -6.94 -0.55
C ILE A 147 7.50 -7.54 0.72
N SER A 148 7.07 -8.76 1.05
CA SER A 148 7.55 -9.45 2.24
C SER A 148 8.95 -10.06 2.05
N PRO A 149 9.87 -9.85 3.01
CA PRO A 149 11.19 -10.48 3.00
C PRO A 149 11.15 -11.97 3.40
N SER A 150 10.10 -12.44 4.08
CA SER A 150 10.16 -13.70 4.85
C SER A 150 8.89 -14.54 4.89
N ASN A 151 7.73 -14.04 4.42
CA ASN A 151 6.48 -14.78 4.56
C ASN A 151 6.44 -16.04 3.67
N THR A 152 6.22 -17.19 4.30
CA THR A 152 6.22 -18.51 3.64
C THR A 152 4.82 -19.08 3.44
N ASN A 153 3.80 -18.54 4.13
CA ASN A 153 2.44 -19.10 4.15
C ASN A 153 1.81 -19.17 2.75
N ASP A 154 1.56 -20.37 2.25
CA ASP A 154 0.97 -20.64 0.93
C ASP A 154 -0.35 -19.86 0.69
N CYS A 155 -1.20 -19.74 1.71
CA CYS A 155 -2.52 -19.11 1.63
C CYS A 155 -2.49 -17.66 1.11
N LEU A 156 -1.36 -16.96 1.26
CA LEU A 156 -1.23 -15.55 0.87
C LEU A 156 -1.25 -15.35 -0.65
N THR A 157 -0.90 -16.37 -1.45
CA THR A 157 -0.79 -16.21 -2.91
C THR A 157 -1.38 -17.32 -3.77
N GLN A 158 -1.77 -18.46 -3.20
CA GLN A 158 -2.27 -19.60 -3.99
C GLN A 158 -3.52 -20.26 -3.37
N THR A 159 -4.18 -21.05 -4.21
CA THR A 159 -5.18 -22.02 -3.77
C THR A 159 -4.45 -23.23 -3.19
N THR A 160 -4.93 -23.74 -2.07
CA THR A 160 -4.36 -24.87 -1.34
C THR A 160 -5.49 -25.82 -0.91
N PRO A 161 -5.19 -27.03 -0.40
CA PRO A 161 -6.14 -27.80 0.37
C PRO A 161 -6.72 -27.02 1.57
N ASP A 162 -7.99 -27.23 1.88
CA ASP A 162 -8.74 -26.50 2.92
C ASP A 162 -8.07 -26.55 4.29
N TYR A 163 -7.49 -27.68 4.67
CA TYR A 163 -6.81 -27.87 5.95
C TYR A 163 -5.57 -26.97 6.12
N GLU A 164 -4.93 -26.54 5.04
CA GLU A 164 -3.75 -25.66 5.09
C GLU A 164 -4.12 -24.21 5.41
N CYS A 165 -5.34 -23.79 5.03
CA CYS A 165 -5.80 -22.42 5.18
C CYS A 165 -7.00 -22.29 6.11
N GLY A 166 -7.10 -23.11 7.16
CA GLY A 166 -8.15 -22.99 8.18
C GLY A 166 -9.57 -23.22 7.62
N GLY A 167 -9.72 -24.24 6.78
CA GLY A 167 -10.99 -24.70 6.24
C GLY A 167 -11.43 -24.04 4.92
N ALA A 168 -10.54 -23.32 4.24
CA ALA A 168 -10.85 -22.65 2.97
C ALA A 168 -9.80 -22.97 1.91
N ASN A 169 -10.22 -23.47 0.75
CA ASN A 169 -9.29 -23.79 -0.34
C ASN A 169 -8.63 -22.54 -0.97
N ASN A 170 -9.22 -21.35 -0.79
CA ASN A 170 -8.74 -20.12 -1.40
C ASN A 170 -9.13 -18.90 -0.55
N LYS A 171 -8.14 -18.08 -0.18
CA LYS A 171 -8.33 -16.80 0.53
C LYS A 171 -7.91 -15.58 -0.28
N ILE A 172 -7.53 -15.76 -1.54
CA ILE A 172 -6.98 -14.69 -2.40
C ILE A 172 -7.99 -13.55 -2.55
N SER A 173 -9.29 -13.82 -2.71
CA SER A 173 -10.30 -12.76 -2.82
C SER A 173 -10.46 -11.95 -1.53
N THR A 174 -10.21 -12.55 -0.37
CA THR A 174 -10.20 -11.85 0.92
C THR A 174 -8.98 -10.94 1.03
N TYR A 175 -7.82 -11.40 0.57
CA TYR A 175 -6.57 -10.63 0.63
C TYR A 175 -6.41 -9.61 -0.51
N ARG A 176 -7.15 -9.80 -1.60
CA ARG A 176 -7.12 -8.95 -2.81
C ARG A 176 -8.54 -8.50 -3.18
N PRO A 177 -9.23 -7.71 -2.33
CA PRO A 177 -10.60 -7.29 -2.58
C PRO A 177 -10.80 -6.52 -3.90
N THR A 178 -9.77 -5.84 -4.42
CA THR A 178 -9.83 -5.14 -5.71
C THR A 178 -9.47 -6.02 -6.91
N GLY A 179 -9.04 -7.27 -6.66
CA GLY A 179 -8.53 -8.19 -7.67
C GLY A 179 -7.13 -7.86 -8.21
N LYS A 180 -6.54 -6.72 -7.84
CA LYS A 180 -5.18 -6.34 -8.25
C LYS A 180 -4.14 -7.14 -7.48
N VAL A 181 -2.99 -7.39 -8.10
CA VAL A 181 -1.83 -7.97 -7.41
C VAL A 181 -1.01 -6.84 -6.82
N THR A 182 -0.98 -6.75 -5.50
CA THR A 182 -0.22 -5.74 -4.73
C THR A 182 0.77 -6.36 -3.76
N TYR A 183 0.67 -7.66 -3.51
CA TYR A 183 1.54 -8.37 -2.56
C TYR A 183 2.53 -9.28 -3.30
N PHE A 184 3.78 -9.22 -2.87
CA PHE A 184 4.88 -10.04 -3.35
C PHE A 184 5.70 -10.57 -2.16
N ARG A 185 6.50 -11.60 -2.39
CA ARG A 185 7.42 -12.16 -1.39
C ARG A 185 8.67 -12.70 -2.06
N ILE A 186 9.79 -12.66 -1.34
CA ILE A 186 11.07 -13.26 -1.80
C ILE A 186 11.32 -14.64 -1.20
N ALA A 187 10.67 -14.98 -0.08
CA ALA A 187 10.77 -16.29 0.54
C ALA A 187 9.98 -17.34 -0.26
N THR A 188 10.50 -18.58 -0.29
CA THR A 188 9.79 -19.72 -0.85
C THR A 188 8.67 -20.20 0.08
N LEU A 189 7.72 -20.94 -0.49
CA LEU A 189 6.50 -21.37 0.19
C LEU A 189 6.74 -22.56 1.14
N ASP A 190 5.92 -22.68 2.18
CA ASP A 190 6.05 -23.76 3.18
C ASP A 190 5.99 -25.15 2.53
N GLN A 191 5.14 -25.34 1.52
CA GLN A 191 5.05 -26.60 0.77
C GLN A 191 6.40 -27.06 0.18
N PHE A 192 7.27 -26.14 -0.24
CA PHE A 192 8.58 -26.48 -0.80
C PHE A 192 9.63 -26.68 0.29
N GLN A 193 9.59 -25.87 1.35
CA GLN A 193 10.52 -26.01 2.48
C GLN A 193 10.29 -27.33 3.23
N GLY A 194 9.02 -27.69 3.46
CA GLY A 194 8.64 -28.94 4.12
C GLY A 194 9.09 -30.18 3.33
N ALA A 195 8.84 -30.19 2.02
CA ALA A 195 9.28 -31.29 1.15
C ALA A 195 10.81 -31.42 1.13
N ALA A 196 11.54 -30.31 1.00
CA ALA A 196 13.00 -30.31 1.01
C ALA A 196 13.58 -30.81 2.34
N LEU A 197 12.99 -30.42 3.47
CA LEU A 197 13.42 -30.87 4.79
C LEU A 197 13.15 -32.37 5.01
N ALA A 198 12.01 -32.87 4.54
CA ALA A 198 11.68 -34.30 4.59
C ALA A 198 12.68 -35.12 3.75
N ASP A 199 12.97 -34.65 2.53
CA ASP A 199 13.97 -35.25 1.65
C ASP A 199 15.36 -35.30 2.28
N TYR A 200 15.82 -34.18 2.85
CA TYR A 200 17.10 -34.11 3.57
C TYR A 200 17.11 -35.08 4.76
N GLY A 201 16.05 -35.09 5.57
CA GLY A 201 15.94 -35.97 6.74
C GLY A 201 15.92 -37.46 6.40
N PHE A 202 15.43 -37.84 5.21
CA PHE A 202 15.43 -39.23 4.74
C PHE A 202 16.76 -39.64 4.08
N LYS A 203 17.43 -38.71 3.39
CA LYS A 203 18.64 -39.01 2.59
C LYS A 203 19.95 -38.85 3.37
N GLU A 204 20.00 -37.92 4.32
CA GLU A 204 21.23 -37.50 5.02
C GLU A 204 21.30 -37.99 6.48
N LYS A 205 20.45 -38.96 6.85
CA LYS A 205 20.48 -39.70 8.12
C LYS A 205 20.48 -41.20 7.85
#